data_AF-A0A357IRS1-F1
#
_entry.id   AF-A0A357IRS1-F1
#
_cell.length_a   1.000
_cell.length_b   1.000
_cell.length_c   1.000
_cell.angle_alpha   90.00
_cell.angle_beta   90.00
_cell.angle_gamma   90.00
#
_symmetry.space_group_name_H-M   'P 1'
#
loop_
_entity.id
_entity.type
_entity.pdbx_description
1 polymer ?
#
loop_
_entity_poly.entity_id
_entity_poly.type
_entity_poly.pdbx_seq_one_letter_code
_entity_poly.pdbx_strand_id
1 'polypeptide(L)'
;MKLFYGADKIIKSPIYGLGNPSNDYGLGLYLTPSLDAAKLWAERFQEGYVMTYEVDLDGLKVLTLDHATEEDVLTWLALLAKNRFDKVDRIRYQTELDWLTRKFSIDLSSYDVVIGYRADDSYFAYSSGFIKGEVSMETLERAMIIGKLGLQYVLLSPTAFQHLRYLKSDKISQSGSYQEFRKQALDEYHALRLNEDLFANHFIRDIMRKYGK
;
A
#
# COMPACT_ATOMS: atom_id res chain seq x y z
N MET A 1 19.59 -0.78 -6.45
CA MET A 1 18.80 0.47 -6.58
C MET A 1 18.74 1.23 -5.24
N LYS A 2 18.36 2.52 -5.22
CA LYS A 2 18.19 3.30 -3.98
C LYS A 2 16.72 3.37 -3.57
N LEU A 3 16.46 3.13 -2.29
CA LEU A 3 15.13 3.20 -1.69
C LEU A 3 15.18 3.95 -0.35
N PHE A 4 14.04 4.50 0.06
CA PHE A 4 13.92 5.39 1.21
C PHE A 4 12.95 4.84 2.25
N TYR A 5 13.21 5.18 3.52
CA TYR A 5 12.37 4.82 4.65
C TYR A 5 12.25 5.98 5.62
N GLY A 6 11.03 6.44 5.89
CA GLY A 6 10.77 7.45 6.92
C GLY A 6 10.49 6.79 8.27
N ALA A 7 11.06 7.31 9.36
CA ALA A 7 10.75 6.85 10.71
C ALA A 7 11.02 7.93 11.78
N ASP A 8 10.67 7.60 13.02
CA ASP A 8 10.92 8.37 14.25
C ASP A 8 12.34 8.18 14.82
N LYS A 9 13.12 7.28 14.23
CA LYS A 9 14.50 6.97 14.63
C LYS A 9 15.33 6.43 13.49
N ILE A 10 16.64 6.57 13.61
CA ILE A 10 17.59 6.01 12.65
C ILE A 10 17.65 4.50 12.81
N ILE A 11 17.39 3.78 11.73
CA ILE A 11 17.57 2.33 11.63
C ILE A 11 18.67 2.09 10.61
N LYS A 12 19.81 1.52 11.03
CA LYS A 12 20.92 1.18 10.13
C LYS A 12 20.90 -0.29 9.70
N SER A 13 20.40 -1.15 10.57
CA SER A 13 20.33 -2.60 10.36
C SER A 13 18.93 -3.07 10.73
N PRO A 14 17.97 -2.99 9.79
CA PRO A 14 16.64 -3.56 9.98
C PRO A 14 16.72 -5.05 10.28
N ILE A 15 15.89 -5.51 11.20
CA ILE A 15 15.84 -6.92 11.62
C ILE A 15 14.63 -7.58 10.97
N TYR A 16 14.86 -8.71 10.31
CA TYR A 16 13.81 -9.53 9.73
C TYR A 16 12.78 -9.96 10.78
N GLY A 17 11.49 -9.97 10.40
CA GLY A 17 10.39 -10.38 11.27
C GLY A 17 9.87 -9.30 12.22
N LEU A 18 10.46 -8.11 12.21
CA LEU A 18 9.92 -6.95 12.94
C LEU A 18 9.01 -6.09 12.05
N GLY A 19 8.08 -5.38 12.67
CA GLY A 19 7.16 -4.47 12.00
C GLY A 19 5.73 -4.60 12.53
N ASN A 20 4.79 -3.97 11.84
CA ASN A 20 3.37 -4.11 12.14
C ASN A 20 2.77 -5.20 11.23
N PRO A 21 2.21 -6.29 11.79
CA PRO A 21 1.59 -7.34 10.98
C PRO A 21 0.33 -6.87 10.24
N SER A 22 -0.24 -5.73 10.62
CA SER A 22 -1.40 -5.12 9.96
C SER A 22 -1.05 -4.15 8.83
N ASN A 23 0.23 -4.04 8.44
CA ASN A 23 0.59 -3.31 7.23
C ASN A 23 0.06 -4.02 5.97
N ASP A 24 0.00 -3.29 4.85
CA ASP A 24 -0.65 -3.73 3.60
C ASP A 24 -0.27 -5.15 3.15
N TYR A 25 1.02 -5.48 3.21
CA TYR A 25 1.61 -6.76 2.81
C TYR A 25 2.03 -7.63 4.01
N GLY A 26 1.59 -7.30 5.23
CA GLY A 26 1.97 -8.01 6.46
C GLY A 26 3.31 -7.56 7.03
N LEU A 27 4.00 -8.45 7.76
CA LEU A 27 5.31 -8.16 8.34
C LEU A 27 6.39 -8.01 7.25
N GLY A 28 7.21 -6.97 7.36
CA GLY A 28 8.29 -6.71 6.41
C GLY A 28 8.89 -5.32 6.61
N LEU A 29 9.95 -5.03 5.84
CA LEU A 29 10.50 -3.68 5.75
C LEU A 29 9.93 -2.96 4.53
N TYR A 30 9.17 -1.90 4.77
CA TYR A 30 8.46 -1.15 3.75
C TYR A 30 9.30 0.04 3.30
N LEU A 31 9.84 -0.02 2.09
CA LEU A 31 10.63 1.04 1.48
C LEU A 31 9.85 1.70 0.35
N THR A 32 10.28 2.89 -0.08
CA THR A 32 9.69 3.56 -1.24
C THR A 32 10.79 4.12 -2.15
N PRO A 33 10.60 4.15 -3.49
CA PRO A 33 11.51 4.85 -4.40
C PRO A 33 11.32 6.38 -4.31
N SER A 34 10.25 6.86 -3.69
CA SER A 34 9.97 8.30 -3.57
C SER A 34 10.57 8.88 -2.29
N LEU A 35 11.60 9.72 -2.45
CA LEU A 35 12.17 10.47 -1.34
C LEU A 35 11.12 11.38 -0.68
N ASP A 36 10.25 11.99 -1.47
CA ASP A 36 9.23 12.90 -0.95
C ASP A 36 8.18 12.16 -0.11
N ALA A 37 7.78 10.95 -0.52
CA ALA A 37 6.90 10.11 0.29
C ALA A 37 7.56 9.73 1.63
N ALA A 38 8.85 9.37 1.62
CA ALA A 38 9.58 9.08 2.85
C ALA A 38 9.71 10.31 3.76
N LYS A 39 9.94 11.50 3.20
CA LYS A 39 9.96 12.76 3.96
C LYS A 39 8.61 13.08 4.58
N LEU A 40 7.53 13.01 3.80
CA LEU A 40 6.17 13.22 4.29
C LEU A 40 5.85 12.30 5.46
N TRP A 41 6.30 11.05 5.40
CA TRP A 41 6.13 10.10 6.50
C TRP A 41 6.96 10.48 7.74
N ALA A 42 8.23 10.87 7.55
CA ALA A 42 9.12 11.28 8.64
C ALA A 42 8.60 12.54 9.37
N GLU A 43 7.97 13.48 8.68
CA GLU A 43 7.40 14.70 9.28
C GLU A 43 6.32 14.45 10.34
N ARG A 44 5.71 13.26 10.35
CA ARG A 44 4.71 12.88 11.37
C ARG A 44 5.29 12.84 12.77
N PHE A 45 6.61 12.71 12.88
CA PHE A 45 7.31 12.54 14.15
C PHE A 45 7.99 13.85 14.54
N GLN A 46 8.03 14.13 15.84
CA GLN A 46 8.76 15.28 16.36
C GLN A 46 10.25 15.21 15.97
N GLU A 47 10.80 14.00 15.97
CA GLU A 47 12.16 13.67 15.54
C GLU A 47 12.09 12.73 14.33
N GLY A 48 11.79 13.30 13.15
CA GLY A 48 11.70 12.56 11.90
C GLY A 48 13.04 12.33 11.21
N TYR A 49 13.22 11.14 10.64
CA TYR A 49 14.39 10.78 9.84
C TYR A 49 13.98 10.10 8.54
N VAL A 50 14.74 10.36 7.47
CA VAL A 50 14.70 9.55 6.25
C VAL A 50 16.00 8.81 6.11
N MET A 51 15.92 7.48 6.09
CA MET A 51 17.05 6.61 5.78
C MET A 51 17.07 6.32 4.27
N THR A 52 18.27 6.33 3.70
CA THR A 52 18.52 5.85 2.33
C THR A 52 19.22 4.51 2.41
N TYR A 53 18.66 3.52 1.71
CA TYR A 53 19.25 2.21 1.53
C TYR A 53 19.55 1.96 0.06
N GLU A 54 20.56 1.13 -0.17
CA GLU A 54 20.72 0.42 -1.43
C GLU A 54 20.15 -0.99 -1.28
N VAL A 55 19.38 -1.42 -2.27
CA VAL A 55 18.83 -2.77 -2.34
C VAL A 55 19.24 -3.39 -3.66
N ASP A 56 19.82 -4.58 -3.60
CA ASP A 56 20.09 -5.41 -4.76
C ASP A 56 18.96 -6.43 -4.95
N LEU A 57 18.28 -6.39 -6.09
CA LEU A 57 17.17 -7.31 -6.39
C LEU A 57 17.64 -8.54 -7.16
N ASP A 58 18.91 -8.60 -7.58
CA ASP A 58 19.42 -9.69 -8.38
C ASP A 58 19.35 -11.01 -7.59
N GLY A 59 18.77 -12.04 -8.23
CA GLY A 59 18.59 -13.36 -7.62
C GLY A 59 17.45 -13.46 -6.60
N LEU A 60 16.73 -12.37 -6.29
CA LEU A 60 15.55 -12.39 -5.43
C LEU A 60 14.29 -12.76 -6.20
N LYS A 61 13.36 -13.46 -5.54
CA LYS A 61 12.00 -13.68 -6.06
C LYS A 61 11.15 -12.45 -5.80
N VAL A 62 10.87 -11.71 -6.87
CA VAL A 62 10.10 -10.45 -6.80
C VAL A 62 8.67 -10.68 -7.31
N LEU A 63 7.68 -10.34 -6.49
CA LEU A 63 6.30 -10.17 -6.92
C LEU A 63 6.08 -8.70 -7.31
N THR A 64 5.56 -8.46 -8.49
CA THR A 64 5.27 -7.10 -8.99
C THR A 64 3.78 -6.92 -9.22
N LEU A 65 3.18 -5.91 -8.58
CA LEU A 65 1.77 -5.52 -8.62
C LEU A 65 1.66 -4.03 -8.98
N ASP A 66 2.31 -3.59 -10.05
CA ASP A 66 2.42 -2.17 -10.46
C ASP A 66 1.91 -1.87 -11.89
N HIS A 67 1.30 -2.85 -12.57
CA HIS A 67 0.87 -2.69 -13.97
C HIS A 67 -0.49 -2.00 -14.12
N ALA A 68 -1.12 -1.63 -13.01
CA ALA A 68 -2.44 -0.99 -12.94
C ALA A 68 -3.53 -1.75 -13.70
N THR A 69 -3.43 -3.09 -13.74
CA THR A 69 -4.50 -3.94 -14.27
C THR A 69 -5.55 -4.19 -13.19
N GLU A 70 -6.79 -4.44 -13.61
CA GLU A 70 -7.88 -4.82 -12.69
C GLU A 70 -7.48 -6.04 -11.81
N GLU A 71 -6.70 -6.98 -12.37
CA GLU A 71 -6.20 -8.14 -11.63
C GLU A 71 -5.15 -7.76 -10.57
N ASP A 72 -4.18 -6.89 -10.91
CA ASP A 72 -3.21 -6.36 -9.95
C ASP A 72 -3.92 -5.64 -8.79
N VAL A 73 -4.94 -4.82 -9.11
CA VAL A 73 -5.77 -4.11 -8.11
C VAL A 73 -6.49 -5.12 -7.22
N LEU A 74 -7.10 -6.15 -7.78
CA LEU A 74 -7.84 -7.17 -7.02
C LEU A 74 -6.91 -8.04 -6.16
N THR A 75 -5.74 -8.42 -6.65
CA THR A 75 -4.71 -9.12 -5.87
C THR A 75 -4.19 -8.27 -4.74
N TRP A 76 -3.92 -6.98 -4.99
CA TRP A 76 -3.54 -6.04 -3.95
C TRP A 76 -4.64 -5.87 -2.89
N LEU A 77 -5.90 -5.67 -3.31
CA LEU A 77 -7.03 -5.59 -2.39
C LEU A 77 -7.17 -6.89 -1.55
N ALA A 78 -6.89 -8.06 -2.12
CA ALA A 78 -6.94 -9.32 -1.39
C ALA A 78 -5.88 -9.39 -0.28
N LEU A 79 -4.71 -8.80 -0.50
CA LEU A 79 -3.68 -8.67 0.53
C LEU A 79 -4.10 -7.69 1.63
N LEU A 80 -4.69 -6.54 1.26
CA LEU A 80 -5.27 -5.61 2.24
C LEU A 80 -6.38 -6.24 3.07
N ALA A 81 -7.27 -7.02 2.42
CA ALA A 81 -8.35 -7.75 3.05
C ALA A 81 -7.83 -8.70 4.13
N LYS A 82 -6.66 -9.32 3.94
CA LYS A 82 -6.02 -10.16 4.96
C LYS A 82 -5.44 -9.36 6.11
N ASN A 83 -4.78 -8.23 5.85
CA ASN A 83 -3.91 -7.61 6.84
C ASN A 83 -4.52 -6.40 7.56
N ARG A 84 -5.40 -5.64 6.89
CA ARG A 84 -5.73 -4.28 7.35
C ARG A 84 -7.17 -4.05 7.79
N PHE A 85 -8.13 -4.82 7.28
CA PHE A 85 -9.53 -4.65 7.68
C PHE A 85 -9.73 -5.07 9.14
N ASP A 86 -10.45 -4.23 9.88
CA ASP A 86 -10.74 -4.47 11.30
C ASP A 86 -11.80 -5.58 11.48
N LYS A 87 -12.04 -5.99 12.73
CA LYS A 87 -13.00 -7.05 13.04
C LYS A 87 -14.43 -6.68 12.66
N VAL A 88 -14.81 -5.41 12.75
CA VAL A 88 -16.17 -4.95 12.45
C VAL A 88 -16.42 -5.00 10.95
N ASP A 89 -15.52 -4.46 10.15
CA ASP A 89 -15.59 -4.51 8.70
C ASP A 89 -15.56 -5.96 8.19
N ARG A 90 -14.75 -6.84 8.79
CA ARG A 90 -14.73 -8.28 8.45
C ARG A 90 -16.05 -8.99 8.69
N ILE A 91 -16.80 -8.61 9.73
CA ILE A 91 -18.12 -9.18 10.00
C ILE A 91 -19.15 -8.61 9.02
N ARG A 92 -19.12 -7.30 8.79
CA ARG A 92 -20.12 -6.62 7.96
C ARG A 92 -19.99 -6.93 6.47
N TYR A 93 -18.77 -7.01 5.96
CA TYR A 93 -18.45 -7.23 4.54
C TYR A 93 -17.77 -8.58 4.33
N GLN A 94 -18.17 -9.58 5.14
CA GLN A 94 -17.58 -10.91 5.10
C GLN A 94 -17.66 -11.52 3.70
N THR A 95 -18.80 -11.39 3.03
CA THR A 95 -19.04 -11.99 1.71
C THR A 95 -18.03 -11.48 0.68
N GLU A 96 -17.84 -10.17 0.64
CA GLU A 96 -16.94 -9.47 -0.28
C GLU A 96 -15.47 -9.80 0.02
N LEU A 97 -15.08 -9.73 1.30
CA LEU A 97 -13.70 -9.98 1.74
C LEU A 97 -13.32 -11.46 1.56
N ASP A 98 -14.23 -12.39 1.87
CA ASP A 98 -14.00 -13.83 1.69
C ASP A 98 -13.99 -14.22 0.21
N TRP A 99 -14.83 -13.59 -0.63
CA TRP A 99 -14.77 -13.80 -2.08
C TRP A 99 -13.42 -13.32 -2.64
N LEU A 100 -13.01 -12.10 -2.29
CA LEU A 100 -11.78 -11.49 -2.79
C LEU A 100 -10.56 -12.31 -2.37
N THR A 101 -10.51 -12.68 -1.09
CA THR A 101 -9.43 -13.52 -0.55
C THR A 101 -9.42 -14.90 -1.22
N ARG A 102 -10.56 -15.54 -1.45
CA ARG A 102 -10.58 -16.85 -2.12
C ARG A 102 -10.16 -16.80 -3.58
N LYS A 103 -10.42 -15.71 -4.28
CA LYS A 103 -10.17 -15.61 -5.74
C LYS A 103 -8.82 -15.01 -6.11
N PHE A 104 -8.36 -14.00 -5.38
CA PHE A 104 -7.20 -13.20 -5.77
C PHE A 104 -6.06 -13.22 -4.74
N SER A 105 -6.22 -13.99 -3.65
CA SER A 105 -5.13 -14.16 -2.68
C SER A 105 -3.89 -14.75 -3.34
N ILE A 106 -2.75 -14.15 -3.01
CA ILE A 106 -1.44 -14.72 -3.26
C ILE A 106 -0.77 -15.11 -1.94
N ASP A 107 0.04 -16.16 -1.98
CA ASP A 107 0.93 -16.55 -0.87
C ASP A 107 2.26 -15.81 -1.00
N LEU A 108 2.48 -14.85 -0.10
CA LEU A 108 3.70 -14.04 -0.08
C LEU A 108 4.93 -14.80 0.45
N SER A 109 4.75 -15.97 1.08
CA SER A 109 5.88 -16.74 1.63
C SER A 109 6.84 -17.28 0.55
N SER A 110 6.38 -17.31 -0.70
CA SER A 110 7.17 -17.73 -1.87
C SER A 110 8.04 -16.62 -2.46
N TYR A 111 7.94 -15.39 -1.94
CA TYR A 111 8.62 -14.20 -2.48
C TYR A 111 9.56 -13.58 -1.45
N ASP A 112 10.64 -12.99 -1.95
CA ASP A 112 11.61 -12.24 -1.17
C ASP A 112 11.22 -10.77 -1.07
N VAL A 113 10.65 -10.22 -2.15
CA VAL A 113 10.26 -8.81 -2.27
C VAL A 113 8.89 -8.69 -2.94
N VAL A 114 8.07 -7.76 -2.45
CA VAL A 114 6.87 -7.29 -3.16
C VAL A 114 7.08 -5.85 -3.60
N ILE A 115 6.81 -5.58 -4.87
CA ILE A 115 6.70 -4.23 -5.44
C ILE A 115 5.23 -4.00 -5.74
N GLY A 116 4.60 -3.03 -5.08
CA GLY A 116 3.18 -2.78 -5.32
C GLY A 116 2.65 -1.51 -4.68
N TYR A 117 1.35 -1.27 -4.85
CA TYR A 117 0.65 -0.10 -4.35
C TYR A 117 0.72 0.07 -2.82
N ARG A 118 0.90 1.30 -2.36
CA ARG A 118 0.76 1.71 -0.95
C ARG A 118 -0.70 2.00 -0.62
N ALA A 119 -1.25 1.47 0.46
CA ALA A 119 -2.41 2.10 1.09
C ALA A 119 -1.93 2.87 2.33
N ASP A 120 -1.80 4.20 2.28
CA ASP A 120 -1.78 4.97 3.52
C ASP A 120 -3.20 5.14 4.06
N ASP A 121 -3.40 5.86 5.16
CA ASP A 121 -4.74 6.02 5.75
C ASP A 121 -5.71 6.75 4.80
N SER A 122 -5.22 7.67 3.96
CA SER A 122 -6.05 8.37 2.99
C SER A 122 -6.43 7.45 1.83
N TYR A 123 -5.49 6.64 1.34
CA TYR A 123 -5.74 5.74 0.22
C TYR A 123 -6.52 4.48 0.59
N PHE A 124 -6.40 4.01 1.83
CA PHE A 124 -7.23 2.93 2.33
C PHE A 124 -8.72 3.24 2.27
N ALA A 125 -9.11 4.52 2.32
CA ALA A 125 -10.50 4.93 2.18
C ALA A 125 -11.09 4.49 0.83
N TYR A 126 -10.32 4.50 -0.27
CA TYR A 126 -10.78 4.01 -1.56
C TYR A 126 -10.96 2.50 -1.56
N SER A 127 -9.98 1.75 -1.04
CA SER A 127 -10.06 0.29 -0.92
C SER A 127 -11.25 -0.13 -0.06
N SER A 128 -11.42 0.51 1.10
CA SER A 128 -12.55 0.28 2.00
C SER A 128 -13.87 0.66 1.33
N GLY A 129 -13.93 1.81 0.68
CA GLY A 129 -15.10 2.25 -0.08
C GLY A 129 -15.50 1.27 -1.18
N PHE A 130 -14.53 0.70 -1.90
CA PHE A 130 -14.80 -0.31 -2.93
C PHE A 130 -15.42 -1.58 -2.34
N ILE A 131 -14.85 -2.10 -1.24
CA ILE A 131 -15.43 -3.25 -0.52
C ILE A 131 -16.85 -2.95 -0.02
N LYS A 132 -17.10 -1.69 0.39
CA LYS A 132 -18.40 -1.22 0.88
C LYS A 132 -19.42 -0.96 -0.22
N GLY A 133 -19.02 -1.07 -1.50
CA GLY A 133 -19.85 -0.73 -2.65
C GLY A 133 -20.12 0.77 -2.80
N GLU A 134 -19.29 1.60 -2.18
CA GLU A 134 -19.37 3.07 -2.15
C GLU A 134 -18.50 3.75 -3.21
N VAL A 135 -17.49 3.01 -3.70
CA VAL A 135 -16.51 3.42 -4.71
C VAL A 135 -16.49 2.35 -5.79
N SER A 136 -16.48 2.75 -7.05
CA SER A 136 -16.36 1.85 -8.20
C SER A 136 -14.92 1.43 -8.48
N MET A 137 -14.74 0.38 -9.28
CA MET A 137 -13.43 -0.08 -9.75
C MET A 137 -12.72 1.03 -10.51
N GLU A 138 -13.41 1.73 -11.40
CA GLU A 138 -12.84 2.81 -12.21
C GLU A 138 -12.36 3.98 -11.34
N THR A 139 -13.11 4.34 -10.29
CA THR A 139 -12.67 5.36 -9.33
C THR A 139 -11.47 4.89 -8.54
N LEU A 140 -11.44 3.62 -8.11
CA LEU A 140 -10.30 3.04 -7.40
C LEU A 140 -9.04 3.01 -8.28
N GLU A 141 -9.15 2.52 -9.52
CA GLU A 141 -8.06 2.49 -10.51
C GLU A 141 -7.56 3.90 -10.81
N ARG A 142 -8.47 4.87 -11.01
CA ARG A 142 -8.09 6.29 -11.15
C ARG A 142 -7.36 6.80 -9.92
N ALA A 143 -7.81 6.47 -8.72
CA ALA A 143 -7.12 6.87 -7.50
C ALA A 143 -5.73 6.24 -7.38
N MET A 144 -5.52 5.04 -7.93
CA MET A 144 -4.19 4.41 -8.02
C MET A 144 -3.27 5.04 -9.05
N ILE A 145 -3.82 5.48 -10.18
CA ILE A 145 -3.05 6.07 -11.28
C ILE A 145 -2.76 7.56 -11.02
N ILE A 146 -3.78 8.32 -10.59
CA ILE A 146 -3.74 9.78 -10.39
C ILE A 146 -3.22 10.12 -8.99
N GLY A 147 -3.69 9.35 -8.00
CA GLY A 147 -3.24 9.51 -6.63
C GLY A 147 -1.79 9.07 -6.53
N LYS A 148 -0.96 9.93 -5.96
CA LYS A 148 0.47 9.72 -5.67
C LYS A 148 0.73 8.59 -4.64
N LEU A 149 -0.10 7.54 -4.65
CA LEU A 149 -0.01 6.29 -3.90
C LEU A 149 1.46 5.84 -3.86
N GLY A 150 2.10 5.89 -5.03
CA GLY A 150 3.46 5.45 -5.20
C GLY A 150 3.61 3.96 -4.94
N LEU A 151 4.76 3.44 -5.34
CA LEU A 151 5.10 2.05 -5.09
C LEU A 151 5.78 1.90 -3.73
N GLN A 152 5.54 0.76 -3.12
CA GLN A 152 6.32 0.25 -2.00
C GLN A 152 7.13 -0.95 -2.45
N TYR A 153 8.31 -1.07 -1.86
CA TYR A 153 9.21 -2.19 -1.99
C TYR A 153 9.29 -2.82 -0.62
N VAL A 154 8.64 -3.96 -0.45
CA VAL A 154 8.51 -4.64 0.83
C VAL A 154 9.44 -5.83 0.87
N LEU A 155 10.45 -5.79 1.74
CA LEU A 155 11.33 -6.93 1.97
C LEU A 155 10.66 -7.91 2.94
N LEU A 156 10.54 -9.16 2.53
CA LEU A 156 9.74 -10.18 3.22
C LEU A 156 10.53 -11.41 3.68
N SER A 157 11.77 -11.61 3.22
CA SER A 157 12.55 -12.80 3.55
C SER A 157 13.90 -12.46 4.20
N PRO A 158 14.52 -13.39 4.95
CA PRO A 158 15.88 -13.21 5.43
C PRO A 158 16.89 -12.89 4.31
N THR A 159 16.71 -13.50 3.13
CA THR A 159 17.55 -13.27 1.95
C THR A 159 17.45 -11.82 1.47
N ALA A 160 16.23 -11.29 1.35
CA ALA A 160 16.02 -9.89 0.96
C ALA A 160 16.70 -8.89 1.91
N PHE A 161 16.70 -9.19 3.22
CA PHE A 161 17.38 -8.34 4.21
C PHE A 161 18.90 -8.39 4.10
N GLN A 162 19.50 -9.48 3.60
CA GLN A 162 20.95 -9.56 3.34
C GLN A 162 21.37 -8.71 2.14
N HIS A 163 20.44 -8.44 1.22
CA HIS A 163 20.65 -7.59 0.04
C HIS A 163 20.45 -6.09 0.34
N LEU A 164 20.21 -5.73 1.60
CA LEU A 164 19.97 -4.36 2.03
C LEU A 164 21.25 -3.73 2.61
N ARG A 165 21.67 -2.60 2.05
CA ARG A 165 22.82 -1.83 2.53
C ARG A 165 22.41 -0.41 2.94
N TYR A 166 22.57 -0.07 4.20
CA TYR A 166 22.37 1.30 4.67
C TYR A 166 23.41 2.26 4.09
N LEU A 167 22.96 3.42 3.61
CA LEU A 167 23.84 4.45 3.06
C LEU A 167 23.93 5.66 4.00
N LYS A 168 22.80 6.27 4.36
CA LYS A 168 22.75 7.49 5.17
C LYS A 168 21.37 7.72 5.81
N SER A 169 21.32 8.72 6.70
CA SER A 169 20.10 9.22 7.32
C SER A 169 20.10 10.74 7.30
N ASP A 170 19.00 11.35 6.86
CA ASP A 170 18.79 12.79 6.89
C ASP A 170 17.70 13.11 7.93
N LYS A 171 17.95 14.07 8.83
CA LYS A 171 16.95 14.55 9.78
C LYS A 171 15.94 15.45 9.05
N ILE A 172 14.65 15.23 9.30
CA ILE A 172 13.54 15.97 8.69
C ILE A 172 12.87 16.81 9.77
N SER A 173 12.71 18.10 9.50
CA SER A 173 11.95 19.02 10.33
C SER A 173 10.47 18.94 10.01
N GLN A 174 9.61 19.05 11.03
CA GLN A 174 8.17 19.16 10.81
C GLN A 174 7.86 20.48 10.11
N SER A 175 7.28 20.42 8.92
CA SER A 175 6.94 21.61 8.12
C SER A 175 5.44 21.86 8.01
N GLY A 176 4.62 20.89 8.41
CA GLY A 176 3.15 20.89 8.19
C GLY A 176 2.72 20.26 6.87
N SER A 177 3.65 19.95 5.96
CA SER A 177 3.37 19.39 4.63
C SER A 177 2.57 18.09 4.69
N TYR A 178 2.80 17.25 5.71
CA TYR A 178 1.98 16.04 5.90
C TYR A 178 0.49 16.32 6.11
N GLN A 179 0.13 17.35 6.88
CA GLN A 179 -1.28 17.67 7.15
C GLN A 179 -1.96 18.25 5.91
N GLU A 180 -1.25 19.09 5.17
CA GLU A 180 -1.72 19.62 3.88
C GLU A 180 -1.93 18.50 2.86
N PHE A 181 -0.97 17.57 2.76
CA PHE A 181 -1.09 16.38 1.91
C PHE A 181 -2.33 15.55 2.28
N ARG A 182 -2.56 15.29 3.58
CA ARG A 182 -3.74 14.54 4.03
C ARG A 182 -5.04 15.25 3.69
N LYS A 183 -5.10 16.57 3.87
CA LYS A 183 -6.27 17.36 3.52
C LYS A 183 -6.55 17.30 2.02
N GLN A 184 -5.54 17.50 1.19
CA GLN A 184 -5.67 17.42 -0.27
C GLN A 184 -6.15 16.03 -0.72
N ALA A 185 -5.59 14.95 -0.15
CA ALA A 185 -6.00 13.59 -0.47
C ALA A 185 -7.46 13.31 -0.08
N LEU A 186 -7.94 13.89 1.02
CA LEU A 186 -9.34 13.79 1.44
C LEU A 186 -10.27 14.59 0.51
N ASP A 187 -9.89 15.82 0.16
CA ASP A 187 -10.64 16.67 -0.78
C ASP A 187 -10.75 15.99 -2.16
N GLU A 188 -9.66 15.36 -2.63
CA GLU A 188 -9.62 14.57 -3.86
C GLU A 188 -10.54 13.35 -3.78
N TYR A 189 -10.52 12.61 -2.68
CA TYR A 189 -11.44 11.49 -2.46
C TYR A 189 -12.90 11.91 -2.54
N HIS A 190 -13.26 13.03 -1.90
CA HIS A 190 -14.61 13.58 -1.98
C HIS A 190 -14.98 14.02 -3.40
N ALA A 191 -14.08 14.72 -4.10
CA ALA A 191 -14.32 15.17 -5.46
C ALA A 191 -14.52 13.99 -6.44
N LEU A 192 -13.71 12.93 -6.32
CA LEU A 192 -13.86 11.73 -7.15
C LEU A 192 -15.18 11.02 -6.87
N ARG A 193 -15.58 10.90 -5.60
CA ARG A 193 -16.87 10.30 -5.23
C ARG A 193 -18.09 11.07 -5.74
N LEU A 194 -18.01 12.40 -5.81
CA LEU A 194 -19.10 13.22 -6.36
C LEU A 194 -19.29 13.03 -7.87
N ASN A 195 -18.25 12.57 -8.56
CA ASN A 195 -18.25 12.33 -10.01
C ASN A 195 -18.39 10.83 -10.36
N GLU A 196 -18.88 10.01 -9.42
CA GLU A 196 -19.21 8.60 -9.64
C GLU A 196 -20.35 8.47 -10.66
N ASP A 197 -20.10 7.76 -11.76
CA ASP A 197 -21.15 7.39 -12.72
C ASP A 197 -21.72 6.03 -12.32
N LEU A 198 -22.86 6.04 -11.63
CA LEU A 198 -23.52 4.84 -11.12
C LEU A 198 -23.99 3.87 -12.22
N PHE A 199 -24.10 4.32 -13.47
CA PHE A 199 -24.61 3.51 -14.58
C PHE A 199 -23.48 2.98 -15.48
N ALA A 200 -22.37 3.71 -15.59
CA ALA A 200 -21.22 3.29 -16.39
C ALA A 200 -20.16 2.51 -15.59
N ASN A 201 -20.07 2.74 -14.28
CA ASN A 201 -18.99 2.18 -13.45
C ASN A 201 -19.35 0.83 -12.81
N HIS A 202 -18.32 0.03 -12.53
CA HIS A 202 -18.45 -1.29 -11.94
C HIS A 202 -18.17 -1.27 -10.44
N PHE A 203 -19.17 -1.67 -9.65
CA PHE A 203 -19.00 -1.83 -8.21
C PHE A 203 -18.58 -3.26 -7.88
N ILE A 204 -18.19 -3.50 -6.62
CA ILE A 204 -17.75 -4.83 -6.18
C ILE A 204 -18.73 -5.95 -6.55
N ARG A 205 -20.03 -5.72 -6.48
CA ARG A 205 -21.07 -6.69 -6.91
C ARG A 205 -20.95 -7.08 -8.40
N ASP A 206 -20.56 -6.15 -9.25
CA ASP A 206 -20.44 -6.33 -10.69
C ASP A 206 -19.13 -7.05 -11.02
N ILE A 207 -18.04 -6.72 -10.32
CA ILE A 207 -16.77 -7.45 -10.38
C ILE A 207 -16.94 -8.89 -9.87
N MET A 208 -17.65 -9.09 -8.75
CA MET A 208 -17.99 -10.42 -8.25
C MET A 208 -18.78 -11.24 -9.26
N ARG A 209 -19.70 -10.62 -10.01
CA ARG A 209 -20.44 -11.27 -11.09
C ARG A 209 -19.53 -11.62 -12.27
N LYS A 210 -18.60 -10.73 -12.63
CA LYS A 210 -17.62 -10.91 -13.72
C LYS A 210 -16.73 -12.13 -13.48
N TYR A 211 -16.21 -12.31 -12.25
CA TYR A 211 -15.34 -13.43 -11.85
C TYR A 211 -16.06 -14.58 -11.11
N GLY A 212 -17.40 -14.54 -11.11
CA GLY A 212 -18.24 -15.52 -10.41
C GLY A 212 -18.53 -16.80 -11.21
N LYS A 213 -18.04 -16.90 -12.45
CA LYS A 213 -18.15 -18.10 -13.29
C LYS A 213 -16.94 -19.02 -13.10
#